data_AF-E3DPG5-F1
#
_entry.id   AF-E3DPG5-F1
#
_cell.length_a   1.000
_cell.length_b   1.000
_cell.length_c   1.000
_cell.angle_alpha   90.00
_cell.angle_beta   90.00
_cell.angle_gamma   90.00
#
_symmetry.space_group_name_H-M   'P 1'
#
loop_
_entity.id
_entity.type
_entity.pdbx_description
1 polymer ?
#
loop_
_entity_poly.entity_id
_entity_poly.type
_entity_poly.pdbx_seq_one_letter_code
_entity_poly.pdbx_strand_id
1 'polypeptide(L)'
;MYKIKTKAEKAVLVGLKEEELTELELLVETAGAETILKMTYHDRKIDPAYYIGSGKVKEIKNAAETLQANLIVFDNELSPVQQRNLEDQIEIKVIDRSQVILDIFALHAHSRESKIQVELAQLEYRLPRLQGRGIEMSRLAGGIGTRGPGESQLEVDRRRIEEKIHRLKESLKEIKASRKVQRSNRKDPMVAIVGYTNAGKSTLINNLAAANSYTADKLFATLDSTMRKFELPVGQNIIISDTVGFISKLPHQLIASFRTTLEEIENADLILHLIDASNSDIEKNIKIVNQEIRKLKKSKAKVIKVFNKIDLIKKSKLADFKIIYPNSIFISALKKINIESIIDKLNEVIKSEMIEIELDLPYEKANWVEKIHNQAQVYQEKYQKNNIYLKALVPKIMANKLKKYSREA
;
A
#
# COMPACT_ATOMS: atom_id res chain seq x y z
N MET A 1 -28.44 -21.33 -3.34
CA MET A 1 -28.48 -19.86 -3.15
C MET A 1 -28.01 -19.22 -4.45
N TYR A 2 -28.92 -18.61 -5.21
CA TYR A 2 -28.64 -18.04 -6.53
C TYR A 2 -27.57 -16.95 -6.41
N LYS A 3 -26.39 -17.17 -7.02
CA LYS A 3 -25.42 -16.10 -7.26
C LYS A 3 -26.04 -15.13 -8.25
N ILE A 4 -26.56 -14.00 -7.77
CA ILE A 4 -26.85 -12.86 -8.62
C ILE A 4 -25.50 -12.48 -9.24
N LYS A 5 -25.30 -12.80 -10.53
CA LYS A 5 -24.26 -12.17 -11.34
C LYS A 5 -24.65 -10.70 -11.42
N THR A 6 -24.18 -9.88 -10.49
CA THR A 6 -24.17 -8.43 -10.66
C THR A 6 -23.46 -8.16 -11.98
N LYS A 7 -24.19 -7.66 -12.99
CA LYS A 7 -23.60 -7.17 -14.23
C LYS A 7 -22.50 -6.17 -13.85
N ALA A 8 -21.31 -6.32 -14.40
CA ALA A 8 -20.24 -5.35 -14.22
C ALA A 8 -20.75 -3.96 -14.64
N GLU A 9 -20.45 -2.93 -13.83
CA GLU A 9 -20.73 -1.55 -14.23
C GLU A 9 -19.93 -1.24 -15.51
N LYS A 10 -20.56 -0.61 -16.51
CA LYS A 10 -19.93 -0.18 -17.75
C LYS A 10 -19.49 1.27 -17.60
N ALA A 11 -18.18 1.48 -17.61
CA ALA A 11 -17.54 2.73 -17.26
C ALA A 11 -17.03 3.50 -18.50
N VAL A 12 -17.33 4.80 -18.54
CA VAL A 12 -16.65 5.77 -19.40
C VAL A 12 -15.59 6.50 -18.58
N LEU A 13 -14.34 6.46 -19.02
CA LEU A 13 -13.23 7.12 -18.34
C LEU A 13 -12.97 8.49 -18.94
N VAL A 14 -12.80 9.49 -18.07
CA VAL A 14 -12.62 10.89 -18.47
C VAL A 14 -11.33 11.45 -17.86
N GLY A 15 -10.41 11.92 -18.69
CA GLY A 15 -9.08 12.35 -18.25
C GLY A 15 -8.42 13.35 -19.19
N LEU A 16 -7.26 13.88 -18.77
CA LEU A 16 -6.53 14.87 -19.56
C LEU A 16 -5.71 14.22 -20.69
N LYS A 17 -5.10 13.06 -20.38
CA LYS A 17 -4.18 12.35 -21.28
C LYS A 17 -4.51 10.86 -21.30
N GLU A 18 -4.31 10.21 -22.45
CA GLU A 18 -4.53 8.77 -22.59
C GLU A 18 -3.64 7.92 -21.68
N GLU A 19 -2.41 8.38 -21.41
CA GLU A 19 -1.48 7.72 -20.49
C GLU A 19 -2.07 7.61 -19.06
N GLU A 20 -2.69 8.69 -18.56
CA GLU A 20 -3.31 8.70 -17.23
C GLU A 20 -4.55 7.79 -17.19
N LEU A 21 -5.30 7.75 -18.30
CA LEU A 21 -6.47 6.88 -18.45
C LEU A 21 -6.11 5.39 -18.51
N THR A 22 -4.89 5.04 -18.90
CA THR A 22 -4.42 3.65 -18.90
C THR A 22 -4.25 3.13 -17.47
N GLU A 23 -3.73 3.97 -16.56
CA GLU A 23 -3.70 3.61 -15.14
C GLU A 23 -5.12 3.58 -14.55
N LEU A 24 -5.97 4.56 -14.87
CA LEU A 24 -7.35 4.59 -14.37
C LEU A 24 -8.16 3.37 -14.81
N GLU A 25 -7.99 2.92 -16.05
CA GLU A 25 -8.63 1.70 -16.58
C GLU A 25 -8.29 0.48 -15.72
N LEU A 26 -7.00 0.27 -15.42
CA LEU A 26 -6.55 -0.81 -14.54
C LEU A 26 -7.19 -0.72 -13.14
N LEU A 27 -7.37 0.49 -12.60
CA LEU A 27 -8.05 0.70 -11.31
C LEU A 27 -9.54 0.30 -11.42
N VAL A 28 -10.24 0.79 -12.43
CA VAL A 28 -11.67 0.54 -12.65
C VAL A 28 -11.95 -0.94 -12.88
N GLU A 29 -11.12 -1.62 -13.67
CA GLU A 29 -11.19 -3.07 -13.85
C GLU A 29 -10.97 -3.82 -12.53
N THR A 30 -10.02 -3.37 -11.71
CA THR A 30 -9.76 -3.99 -10.40
C THR A 30 -10.91 -3.76 -9.41
N ALA A 31 -11.64 -2.64 -9.54
CA ALA A 31 -12.87 -2.39 -8.78
C ALA A 31 -14.05 -3.27 -9.25
N GLY A 32 -13.92 -3.96 -10.38
CA GLY A 32 -14.93 -4.86 -10.95
C GLY A 32 -15.85 -4.22 -11.99
N ALA A 33 -15.48 -3.06 -12.53
CA ALA A 33 -16.18 -2.38 -13.62
C ALA A 33 -15.47 -2.60 -14.97
N GLU A 34 -16.23 -2.63 -16.05
CA GLU A 34 -15.72 -2.79 -17.42
C GLU A 34 -15.56 -1.43 -18.09
N THR A 35 -14.35 -1.11 -18.54
CA THR A 35 -14.10 0.13 -19.30
C THR A 35 -14.59 -0.05 -20.74
N ILE A 36 -15.56 0.77 -21.15
CA ILE A 36 -16.14 0.70 -22.51
C ILE A 36 -15.68 1.86 -23.42
N LEU A 37 -15.24 2.98 -22.84
CA LEU A 37 -14.77 4.14 -23.60
C LEU A 37 -13.81 4.99 -22.77
N LYS A 38 -12.79 5.53 -23.43
CA LYS A 38 -11.89 6.55 -22.90
C LYS A 38 -12.12 7.87 -23.63
N MET A 39 -12.35 8.94 -22.88
CA MET A 39 -12.55 10.27 -23.42
C MET A 39 -11.54 11.23 -22.81
N THR A 40 -10.85 11.98 -23.67
CA THR A 40 -9.93 13.03 -23.25
C THR A 40 -10.57 14.42 -23.35
N TYR A 41 -10.17 15.32 -22.47
CA TYR A 41 -10.49 16.75 -22.57
C TYR A 41 -9.20 17.57 -22.68
N HIS A 42 -9.31 18.75 -23.28
CA HIS A 42 -8.16 19.63 -23.47
C HIS A 42 -7.84 20.39 -22.19
N ASP A 43 -6.56 20.64 -21.95
CA ASP A 43 -6.09 21.43 -20.81
C ASP A 43 -6.64 22.87 -20.92
N ARG A 44 -7.60 23.17 -20.05
CA ARG A 44 -8.29 24.45 -19.95
C ARG A 44 -8.49 24.76 -18.47
N LYS A 45 -8.72 26.03 -18.16
CA LYS A 45 -9.07 26.45 -16.80
C LYS A 45 -10.27 25.62 -16.31
N ILE A 46 -10.10 24.98 -15.14
CA ILE A 46 -11.10 24.12 -14.52
C ILE A 46 -12.42 24.88 -14.38
N ASP A 47 -13.50 24.30 -14.88
CA ASP A 47 -14.83 24.85 -14.71
C ASP A 47 -15.29 24.63 -13.25
N PRO A 48 -15.67 25.69 -12.51
CA PRO A 48 -16.08 25.55 -11.12
C PRO A 48 -17.37 24.72 -10.96
N ALA A 49 -18.22 24.67 -11.98
CA ALA A 49 -19.48 23.94 -11.96
C ALA A 49 -19.34 22.50 -12.45
N TYR A 50 -18.53 22.21 -13.47
CA TYR A 50 -18.49 20.89 -14.10
C TYR A 50 -17.10 20.24 -14.17
N TYR A 51 -16.06 20.91 -13.67
CA TYR A 51 -14.64 20.56 -13.86
C TYR A 51 -14.15 20.71 -15.32
N ILE A 52 -14.93 20.22 -16.28
CA ILE A 52 -14.78 20.35 -17.73
C ILE A 52 -15.81 21.34 -18.31
N GLY A 53 -15.62 21.76 -19.57
CA GLY A 53 -16.60 22.62 -20.24
C GLY A 53 -17.94 21.92 -20.54
N SER A 54 -19.04 22.68 -20.50
CA SER A 54 -20.41 22.17 -20.73
C SER A 54 -20.61 21.43 -22.05
N GLY A 55 -19.91 21.83 -23.11
CA GLY A 55 -19.91 21.10 -24.39
C GLY A 55 -19.40 19.67 -24.26
N LYS A 56 -18.34 19.46 -23.47
CA LYS A 56 -17.77 18.14 -23.21
C LYS A 56 -18.67 17.29 -22.31
N VAL A 57 -19.36 17.91 -21.36
CA VAL A 57 -20.39 17.23 -20.54
C VAL A 57 -21.49 16.63 -21.43
N LYS A 58 -21.99 17.38 -22.41
CA LYS A 58 -22.99 16.88 -23.37
C LYS A 58 -22.44 15.75 -24.25
N GLU A 59 -21.19 15.88 -24.71
CA GLU A 59 -20.52 14.84 -25.48
C GLU A 59 -20.41 13.52 -24.68
N ILE A 60 -20.02 13.62 -23.41
CA ILE A 60 -19.94 12.47 -22.49
C ILE A 60 -21.32 11.85 -22.28
N LYS A 61 -22.37 12.67 -22.05
CA LYS A 61 -23.74 12.17 -21.90
C LYS A 61 -24.19 11.36 -23.12
N ASN A 62 -24.05 11.93 -24.32
CA ASN A 62 -24.45 11.27 -25.56
C ASN A 62 -23.68 9.96 -25.79
N ALA A 63 -22.37 9.95 -25.53
CA ALA A 63 -21.55 8.75 -25.65
C ALA A 63 -21.96 7.68 -24.64
N ALA A 64 -22.21 8.08 -23.39
CA ALA A 64 -22.64 7.19 -22.32
C ALA A 64 -24.01 6.56 -22.61
N GLU A 65 -24.98 7.32 -23.10
CA GLU A 65 -26.29 6.83 -23.52
C GLU A 65 -26.19 5.85 -24.70
N THR A 66 -25.39 6.20 -25.72
CA THR A 66 -25.20 5.38 -26.92
C THR A 66 -24.58 4.02 -26.58
N LEU A 67 -23.59 3.99 -25.69
CA LEU A 67 -22.87 2.78 -25.28
C LEU A 67 -23.53 2.06 -24.09
N GLN A 68 -24.64 2.60 -23.58
CA GLN A 68 -25.34 2.11 -22.38
C GLN A 68 -24.39 1.99 -21.17
N ALA A 69 -23.56 3.01 -20.98
CA ALA A 69 -22.74 3.17 -19.79
C ALA A 69 -23.64 3.47 -18.57
N ASN A 70 -23.25 2.98 -17.40
CA ASN A 70 -23.92 3.29 -16.13
C ASN A 70 -22.98 3.87 -15.08
N LEU A 71 -21.73 4.14 -15.47
CA LEU A 71 -20.72 4.75 -14.62
C LEU A 71 -19.85 5.71 -15.44
N ILE A 72 -19.56 6.88 -14.87
CA ILE A 72 -18.57 7.81 -15.41
C ILE A 72 -17.49 8.00 -14.36
N VAL A 73 -16.23 7.81 -14.77
CA VAL A 73 -15.08 7.88 -13.88
C VAL A 73 -14.16 9.00 -14.33
N PHE A 74 -14.02 10.03 -13.49
CA PHE A 74 -13.05 11.11 -13.71
C PHE A 74 -11.70 10.76 -13.09
N ASP A 75 -10.61 10.97 -13.82
CA ASP A 75 -9.26 10.70 -13.31
C ASP A 75 -8.82 11.67 -12.19
N ASN A 76 -9.41 12.86 -12.14
CA ASN A 76 -9.08 13.87 -11.14
C ASN A 76 -10.18 13.99 -10.09
N GLU A 77 -9.79 14.39 -8.87
CA GLU A 77 -10.72 14.60 -7.76
C GLU A 77 -11.74 15.70 -8.09
N LEU A 78 -13.01 15.38 -7.92
CA LEU A 78 -14.12 16.31 -8.15
C LEU A 78 -14.56 16.93 -6.83
N SER A 79 -14.83 18.23 -6.82
CA SER A 79 -15.52 18.84 -5.68
C SER A 79 -16.95 18.31 -5.55
N PRO A 80 -17.55 18.32 -4.33
CA PRO A 80 -18.93 17.89 -4.14
C PRO A 80 -19.96 18.57 -5.05
N VAL A 81 -19.74 19.85 -5.37
CA VAL A 81 -20.61 20.62 -6.26
C VAL A 81 -20.43 20.17 -7.71
N GLN A 82 -19.20 19.99 -8.17
CA GLN A 82 -18.91 19.50 -9.52
C GLN A 82 -19.50 18.11 -9.75
N GLN A 83 -19.30 17.19 -8.80
CA GLN A 83 -19.84 15.84 -8.91
C GLN A 83 -21.38 15.87 -9.02
N ARG A 84 -22.07 16.63 -8.17
CA ARG A 84 -23.54 16.77 -8.26
C ARG A 84 -23.96 17.31 -9.62
N ASN A 85 -23.40 18.44 -10.04
CA ASN A 85 -23.81 19.08 -11.29
C ASN A 85 -23.59 18.15 -12.50
N LEU A 86 -22.53 17.34 -12.48
CA LEU A 86 -22.28 16.32 -13.49
C LEU A 86 -23.31 15.18 -13.42
N GLU A 87 -23.63 14.67 -12.22
CA GLU A 87 -24.70 13.67 -12.03
C GLU A 87 -26.06 14.19 -12.52
N ASP A 88 -26.42 15.44 -12.21
CA ASP A 88 -27.69 16.04 -12.59
C ASP A 88 -27.80 16.27 -14.10
N GLN A 89 -26.71 16.66 -14.76
CA GLN A 89 -26.71 16.90 -16.21
C GLN A 89 -26.64 15.59 -17.01
N ILE A 90 -25.85 14.63 -16.56
CA ILE A 90 -25.57 13.39 -17.30
C ILE A 90 -26.57 12.28 -16.95
N GLU A 91 -27.24 12.37 -15.79
CA GLU A 91 -28.22 11.40 -15.29
C GLU A 91 -27.64 9.99 -15.06
N ILE A 92 -26.32 9.90 -14.93
CA ILE A 92 -25.56 8.68 -14.67
C ILE A 92 -24.70 8.90 -13.43
N LYS A 93 -24.42 7.84 -12.68
CA LYS A 93 -23.50 7.86 -11.53
C LYS A 93 -22.12 8.37 -11.95
N VAL A 94 -21.66 9.45 -11.33
CA VAL A 94 -20.34 10.04 -11.57
C VAL A 94 -19.48 9.83 -10.34
N ILE A 95 -18.31 9.21 -10.53
CA ILE A 95 -17.31 9.05 -9.48
C ILE A 95 -15.98 9.62 -9.97
N ASP A 96 -15.11 9.95 -9.02
CA ASP A 96 -13.73 10.31 -9.31
C ASP A 96 -12.78 9.16 -8.96
N ARG A 97 -11.50 9.35 -9.31
CA ARG A 97 -10.41 8.42 -8.99
C ARG A 97 -10.33 8.12 -7.49
N SER A 98 -10.64 9.09 -6.63
CA SER A 98 -10.59 8.90 -5.18
C SER A 98 -11.60 7.86 -4.70
N GLN A 99 -12.82 7.92 -5.22
CA GLN A 99 -13.86 6.94 -4.93
C GLN A 99 -13.50 5.55 -5.48
N VAL A 100 -12.96 5.45 -6.70
CA VAL A 100 -12.49 4.16 -7.27
C VAL A 100 -11.45 3.52 -6.37
N ILE A 101 -10.45 4.29 -5.94
CA ILE A 101 -9.38 3.82 -5.05
C ILE A 101 -9.97 3.35 -3.70
N LEU A 102 -10.90 4.10 -3.12
CA LEU A 102 -11.59 3.70 -1.87
C LEU A 102 -12.37 2.39 -2.01
N ASP A 103 -13.04 2.18 -3.15
CA ASP A 103 -13.83 0.97 -3.41
C ASP A 103 -12.92 -0.24 -3.62
N ILE A 104 -11.81 -0.09 -4.34
CA ILE A 104 -10.76 -1.12 -4.42
C ILE A 104 -10.27 -1.49 -3.02
N PHE A 105 -9.98 -0.52 -2.16
CA PHE A 105 -9.50 -0.81 -0.82
C PHE A 105 -10.55 -1.49 0.06
N ALA A 106 -11.83 -1.19 -0.12
CA ALA A 106 -12.91 -1.88 0.58
C ALA A 106 -12.99 -3.37 0.20
N LEU A 107 -12.71 -3.71 -1.07
CA LEU A 107 -12.66 -5.09 -1.54
C LEU A 107 -11.50 -5.90 -0.91
N HIS A 108 -10.41 -5.22 -0.53
CA HIS A 108 -9.17 -5.85 -0.02
C HIS A 108 -8.98 -5.72 1.50
N ALA A 109 -9.88 -5.03 2.21
CA ALA A 109 -9.80 -4.87 3.65
C ALA A 109 -10.34 -6.12 4.38
N HIS A 110 -9.45 -7.04 4.79
CA HIS A 110 -9.87 -8.24 5.52
C HIS A 110 -9.69 -8.12 7.02
N SER A 111 -8.59 -7.52 7.50
CA SER A 111 -8.37 -7.32 8.93
C SER A 111 -9.31 -6.25 9.52
N ARG A 112 -9.51 -6.33 10.85
CA ARG A 112 -10.31 -5.35 11.60
C ARG A 112 -9.77 -3.93 11.42
N GLU A 113 -8.45 -3.76 11.45
CA GLU A 113 -7.81 -2.46 11.30
C GLU A 113 -8.02 -1.89 9.91
N SER A 114 -7.75 -2.68 8.86
CA SER A 114 -7.95 -2.28 7.47
C SER A 114 -9.40 -1.91 7.18
N LYS A 115 -10.36 -2.66 7.73
CA LYS A 115 -11.80 -2.35 7.64
C LYS A 115 -12.12 -1.00 8.27
N ILE A 116 -11.63 -0.74 9.49
CA ILE A 116 -11.83 0.55 10.18
C ILE A 116 -11.22 1.70 9.37
N GLN A 117 -10.01 1.53 8.84
CA GLN A 117 -9.31 2.56 8.08
C GLN A 117 -10.03 2.91 6.76
N VAL A 118 -10.48 1.89 6.02
CA VAL A 118 -11.21 2.10 4.77
C VAL A 118 -12.58 2.71 5.04
N GLU A 119 -13.30 2.20 6.03
CA GLU A 119 -14.61 2.75 6.42
C GLU A 119 -14.49 4.22 6.86
N LEU A 120 -13.48 4.55 7.67
CA LEU A 120 -13.20 5.91 8.08
C LEU A 120 -12.97 6.81 6.85
N ALA A 121 -12.12 6.37 5.92
CA ALA A 121 -11.81 7.16 4.72
C ALA A 121 -13.03 7.33 3.80
N GLN A 122 -13.85 6.28 3.65
CA GLN A 122 -15.12 6.37 2.89
C GLN A 122 -16.10 7.35 3.53
N LEU A 123 -16.22 7.36 4.86
CA LEU A 123 -17.10 8.30 5.56
C LEU A 123 -16.59 9.73 5.44
N GLU A 124 -15.28 9.97 5.60
CA GLU A 124 -14.68 11.30 5.44
C GLU A 124 -14.82 11.83 4.00
N TYR A 125 -14.74 10.95 3.00
CA TYR A 125 -14.96 11.31 1.59
C TYR A 125 -16.45 11.59 1.27
N ARG A 126 -17.37 10.81 1.83
CA ARG A 126 -18.82 10.93 1.59
C ARG A 126 -19.46 12.10 2.34
N LEU A 127 -19.02 12.39 3.56
CA LEU A 127 -19.60 13.42 4.42
C LEU A 127 -19.80 14.78 3.72
N PRO A 128 -18.79 15.40 3.07
CA PRO A 128 -18.99 16.68 2.37
C PRO A 128 -19.90 16.57 1.14
N ARG A 129 -20.06 15.37 0.56
CA ARG A 129 -20.88 15.10 -0.63
C ARG A 129 -22.37 14.91 -0.32
N LEU A 130 -22.69 14.51 0.91
CA LEU A 130 -24.07 14.40 1.39
C LEU A 130 -24.74 15.76 1.62
N GLN A 131 -23.96 16.78 2.02
CA GLN A 131 -24.48 18.08 2.47
C GLN A 131 -25.38 18.78 1.46
N GLY A 132 -25.13 18.61 0.16
CA GLY A 132 -25.92 19.33 -0.85
C GLY A 132 -27.11 18.55 -1.44
N ARG A 133 -27.32 17.26 -1.08
CA ARG A 133 -28.56 16.54 -1.44
C ARG A 133 -29.76 17.03 -0.59
N GLY A 134 -29.49 17.83 0.42
CA GLY A 134 -30.51 18.30 1.35
C GLY A 134 -31.50 19.32 0.79
N ILE A 135 -31.15 20.02 -0.28
CA ILE A 135 -31.99 21.07 -0.86
C ILE A 135 -33.24 20.47 -1.56
N GLU A 136 -33.13 19.29 -2.15
CA GLU A 136 -34.26 18.60 -2.82
C GLU A 136 -35.20 17.92 -1.80
N MET A 137 -34.64 17.24 -0.80
CA MET A 137 -35.41 16.60 0.29
C MET A 137 -36.10 17.63 1.19
N SER A 138 -35.48 18.79 1.44
CA SER A 138 -36.11 19.89 2.20
C SER A 138 -37.26 20.54 1.45
N ARG A 139 -37.27 20.53 0.10
CA ARG A 139 -38.39 21.04 -0.70
C ARG A 139 -39.56 20.04 -0.75
N LEU A 140 -39.29 18.74 -0.83
CA LEU A 140 -40.31 17.69 -0.74
C LEU A 140 -40.96 17.62 0.65
N ALA A 141 -40.23 17.97 1.71
CA ALA A 141 -40.76 18.09 3.08
C ALA A 141 -41.49 19.42 3.37
N GLY A 142 -41.62 20.31 2.38
CA GLY A 142 -42.25 21.63 2.51
C GLY A 142 -43.78 21.64 2.51
N GLY A 143 -44.44 20.47 2.56
CA GLY A 143 -45.89 20.35 2.68
C GLY A 143 -46.35 20.34 4.13
N ILE A 144 -46.95 21.45 4.58
CA ILE A 144 -47.87 21.62 5.71
C ILE A 144 -47.72 20.57 6.84
N GLY A 145 -46.87 20.83 7.86
CA GLY A 145 -46.96 20.03 9.09
C GLY A 145 -45.82 20.07 10.12
N THR A 146 -44.64 20.63 9.85
CA THR A 146 -43.49 20.49 10.79
C THR A 146 -43.25 21.74 11.63
N ARG A 147 -44.18 22.05 12.54
CA ARG A 147 -43.91 22.89 13.71
C ARG A 147 -43.51 22.00 14.89
N GLY A 148 -42.27 21.54 14.87
CA GLY A 148 -41.57 20.86 15.96
C GLY A 148 -40.07 21.09 15.82
N PRO A 149 -39.27 20.99 16.89
CA PRO A 149 -37.83 21.26 16.84
C PRO A 149 -37.19 20.09 16.07
N GLY A 150 -36.87 20.16 14.78
CA GLY A 150 -36.38 21.28 13.98
C GLY A 150 -35.05 20.90 13.31
N GLU A 151 -34.55 19.69 13.53
CA GLU A 151 -33.38 19.13 12.87
C GLU A 151 -33.82 18.41 11.58
N SER A 152 -33.26 18.79 10.43
CA SER A 152 -33.58 18.11 9.17
C SER A 152 -33.08 16.65 9.20
N GLN A 153 -33.76 15.71 8.55
CA GLN A 153 -33.30 14.30 8.50
C GLN A 153 -31.83 14.17 8.03
N LEU A 154 -31.39 15.07 7.15
CA LEU A 154 -30.02 15.13 6.64
C LEU A 154 -29.01 15.59 7.70
N GLU A 155 -29.42 16.47 8.60
CA GLU A 155 -28.59 16.94 9.71
C GLU A 155 -28.45 15.85 10.77
N VAL A 156 -29.52 15.11 11.05
CA VAL A 156 -29.48 13.90 11.88
C VAL A 156 -28.53 12.85 11.28
N ASP A 157 -28.65 12.57 9.98
CA ASP A 157 -27.77 11.59 9.31
C ASP A 157 -26.32 12.06 9.24
N ARG A 158 -26.09 13.36 9.04
CA ARG A 158 -24.76 13.97 9.12
C ARG A 158 -24.15 13.76 10.50
N ARG A 159 -24.88 14.09 11.57
CA ARG A 159 -24.42 13.93 12.94
C ARG A 159 -24.06 12.48 13.26
N ARG A 160 -24.89 11.53 12.80
CA ARG A 160 -24.58 10.08 12.92
C ARG A 160 -23.28 9.70 12.24
N ILE A 161 -23.00 10.24 11.05
CA ILE A 161 -21.74 9.99 10.34
C ILE A 161 -20.56 10.60 11.10
N GLU A 162 -20.69 11.85 11.59
CA GLU A 162 -19.65 12.52 12.38
C GLU A 162 -19.33 11.75 13.68
N GLU A 163 -20.36 11.28 14.40
CA GLU A 163 -20.19 10.43 15.59
C GLU A 163 -19.50 9.10 15.25
N LYS A 164 -19.85 8.48 14.11
CA LYS A 164 -19.21 7.25 13.65
C LYS A 164 -17.74 7.47 13.29
N ILE A 165 -17.42 8.57 12.60
CA ILE A 165 -16.04 8.98 12.32
C ILE A 165 -15.25 9.12 13.63
N HIS A 166 -15.82 9.77 14.66
CA HIS A 166 -15.17 9.90 15.96
C HIS A 166 -14.84 8.54 16.58
N ARG A 167 -15.81 7.63 16.66
CA ARG A 167 -15.62 6.28 17.22
C ARG A 167 -14.58 5.46 16.46
N LEU A 168 -14.57 5.54 15.13
CA LEU A 168 -13.59 4.85 14.29
C LEU A 168 -12.17 5.42 14.52
N LYS A 169 -12.03 6.75 14.67
CA LYS A 169 -10.75 7.39 15.01
C LYS A 169 -10.23 6.95 16.37
N GLU A 170 -11.09 6.83 17.37
CA GLU A 170 -10.71 6.33 18.70
C GLU A 170 -10.28 4.87 18.65
N SER A 171 -11.06 4.01 17.97
CA SER A 171 -10.71 2.60 17.77
C SER A 171 -9.35 2.44 17.09
N LEU A 172 -9.04 3.30 16.11
CA LEU A 172 -7.74 3.28 15.43
C LEU A 172 -6.59 3.69 16.37
N LYS A 173 -6.81 4.65 17.29
CA LYS A 173 -5.79 5.04 18.29
C LYS A 173 -5.44 3.88 19.21
N GLU A 174 -6.42 3.12 19.67
CA GLU A 174 -6.20 1.94 20.52
C GLU A 174 -5.39 0.85 19.80
N ILE A 175 -5.74 0.57 18.55
CA ILE A 175 -5.00 -0.40 17.71
C ILE A 175 -3.54 0.05 17.53
N LYS A 176 -3.30 1.34 17.27
CA LYS A 176 -1.93 1.89 17.17
C LYS A 176 -1.15 1.74 18.47
N ALA A 177 -1.77 1.97 19.63
CA ALA A 177 -1.12 1.82 20.92
C ALA A 177 -0.67 0.36 21.16
N SER A 178 -1.55 -0.61 20.85
CA SER A 178 -1.23 -2.04 20.93
C SER A 178 -0.07 -2.44 19.99
N ARG A 179 -0.09 -1.96 18.73
CA ARG A 179 1.03 -2.18 17.79
C ARG A 179 2.35 -1.63 18.33
N LYS A 180 2.36 -0.44 18.96
CA LYS A 180 3.59 0.15 19.52
C LYS A 180 4.23 -0.75 20.59
N VAL A 181 3.42 -1.39 21.43
CA VAL A 181 3.90 -2.35 22.44
C VAL A 181 4.50 -3.59 21.77
N GLN A 182 3.80 -4.21 20.81
CA GLN A 182 4.34 -5.35 20.05
C GLN A 182 5.65 -4.99 19.34
N ARG A 183 5.74 -3.78 18.77
CA ARG A 183 6.95 -3.26 18.10
C ARG A 183 8.14 -3.14 19.04
N SER A 184 7.94 -2.64 20.26
CA SER A 184 9.04 -2.48 21.23
C SER A 184 9.69 -3.81 21.63
N ASN A 185 8.97 -4.93 21.42
CA ASN A 185 9.47 -6.28 21.66
C ASN A 185 10.08 -6.94 20.41
N ARG A 186 10.16 -6.25 19.26
CA ARG A 186 10.75 -6.79 18.02
C ARG A 186 12.26 -6.99 18.21
N LYS A 187 12.73 -8.18 17.86
CA LYS A 187 14.16 -8.54 17.90
C LYS A 187 14.79 -8.76 16.53
N ASP A 188 13.98 -9.02 15.51
CA ASP A 188 14.45 -9.35 14.15
C ASP A 188 14.40 -8.10 13.23
N PRO A 189 15.35 -7.94 12.29
CA PRO A 189 15.34 -6.86 11.31
C PRO A 189 14.13 -6.92 10.39
N MET A 190 13.59 -5.76 10.01
CA MET A 190 12.42 -5.63 9.14
C MET A 190 12.78 -5.10 7.76
N VAL A 191 12.30 -5.77 6.72
CA VAL A 191 12.44 -5.41 5.32
C VAL A 191 11.06 -5.04 4.77
N ALA A 192 10.88 -3.77 4.40
CA ALA A 192 9.64 -3.31 3.77
C ALA A 192 9.76 -3.39 2.24
N ILE A 193 8.82 -4.06 1.59
CA ILE A 193 8.74 -4.09 0.12
C ILE A 193 7.81 -2.98 -0.33
N VAL A 194 8.37 -2.01 -1.03
CA VAL A 194 7.67 -0.83 -1.56
C VAL A 194 7.71 -0.84 -3.07
N GLY A 195 6.76 -0.17 -3.69
CA GLY A 195 6.66 -0.14 -5.15
C GLY A 195 5.29 0.31 -5.58
N TYR A 196 5.25 0.77 -6.82
CA TYR A 196 4.03 1.19 -7.48
C TYR A 196 3.06 0.00 -7.62
N THR A 197 1.77 0.28 -7.81
CA THR A 197 0.79 -0.76 -8.15
C THR A 197 1.24 -1.52 -9.39
N ASN A 198 0.98 -2.83 -9.42
CA ASN A 198 1.43 -3.72 -10.49
C ASN A 198 2.97 -3.90 -10.61
N ALA A 199 3.79 -3.39 -9.70
CA ALA A 199 5.23 -3.70 -9.71
C ALA A 199 5.54 -5.20 -9.46
N GLY A 200 4.56 -5.99 -9.01
CA GLY A 200 4.68 -7.43 -8.72
C GLY A 200 5.12 -7.74 -7.29
N LYS A 201 4.77 -6.89 -6.32
CA LYS A 201 5.14 -7.05 -4.89
C LYS A 201 4.60 -8.33 -4.29
N SER A 202 3.30 -8.57 -4.48
CA SER A 202 2.64 -9.77 -3.98
C SER A 202 3.21 -11.02 -4.65
N THR A 203 3.47 -10.99 -5.95
CA THR A 203 4.16 -12.08 -6.67
C THR A 203 5.57 -12.32 -6.11
N LEU A 204 6.34 -11.27 -5.81
CA LEU A 204 7.66 -11.41 -5.21
C LEU A 204 7.57 -12.01 -3.80
N ILE A 205 6.69 -11.49 -2.96
CA ILE A 205 6.47 -12.00 -1.60
C ILE A 205 6.01 -13.45 -1.65
N ASN A 206 5.09 -13.79 -2.55
CA ASN A 206 4.64 -15.15 -2.75
C ASN A 206 5.74 -16.06 -3.27
N ASN A 207 6.71 -15.58 -4.05
CA ASN A 207 7.83 -16.42 -4.47
C ASN A 207 8.86 -16.59 -3.36
N LEU A 208 9.19 -15.53 -2.63
CA LEU A 208 10.03 -15.60 -1.43
C LEU A 208 9.37 -16.47 -0.35
N ALA A 209 8.04 -16.40 -0.25
CA ALA A 209 7.23 -17.23 0.62
C ALA A 209 6.99 -18.61 0.05
N ALA A 210 6.90 -18.86 -1.26
CA ALA A 210 6.69 -20.20 -1.83
C ALA A 210 7.98 -21.03 -1.86
N ALA A 211 9.14 -20.38 -1.87
CA ALA A 211 10.38 -20.99 -1.40
C ALA A 211 10.29 -21.44 0.07
N ASN A 212 9.22 -21.07 0.79
CA ASN A 212 8.92 -21.41 2.19
C ASN A 212 7.40 -21.57 2.51
N SER A 213 6.58 -22.08 1.56
CA SER A 213 5.10 -22.23 1.60
C SER A 213 4.16 -20.97 1.55
N TYR A 214 3.24 -21.01 0.57
CA TYR A 214 1.92 -20.33 0.39
C TYR A 214 1.78 -18.96 -0.33
N THR A 215 0.59 -18.76 -0.92
CA THR A 215 0.27 -18.36 -2.32
C THR A 215 -0.43 -16.99 -2.56
N ALA A 216 -0.60 -16.70 -3.87
CA ALA A 216 -1.72 -16.05 -4.60
C ALA A 216 -1.56 -14.58 -5.09
N ASP A 217 -1.69 -14.39 -6.41
CA ASP A 217 -1.54 -13.13 -7.15
C ASP A 217 -2.87 -12.39 -7.35
N LYS A 218 -2.96 -11.13 -6.88
CA LYS A 218 -3.91 -10.09 -7.33
C LYS A 218 -3.29 -8.69 -7.18
N LEU A 219 -3.72 -7.74 -8.00
CA LEU A 219 -3.38 -6.32 -7.85
C LEU A 219 -4.17 -5.72 -6.69
N PHE A 220 -3.53 -4.90 -5.84
CA PHE A 220 -4.04 -4.42 -4.53
C PHE A 220 -4.15 -5.46 -3.41
N ALA A 221 -3.39 -6.54 -3.48
CA ALA A 221 -3.51 -7.67 -2.54
C ALA A 221 -3.33 -7.37 -1.05
N THR A 222 -2.79 -6.21 -0.63
CA THR A 222 -2.40 -6.00 0.77
C THR A 222 -2.65 -4.56 1.25
N LEU A 223 -3.86 -4.33 1.76
CA LEU A 223 -4.08 -3.31 2.81
C LEU A 223 -3.73 -3.87 4.19
N ASP A 224 -3.89 -5.17 4.35
CA ASP A 224 -3.38 -5.94 5.47
C ASP A 224 -1.87 -6.14 5.30
N SER A 225 -1.09 -5.54 6.21
CA SER A 225 0.34 -5.78 6.32
C SER A 225 0.61 -7.27 6.59
N THR A 226 0.97 -8.03 5.56
CA THR A 226 1.41 -9.41 5.76
C THR A 226 2.87 -9.40 6.17
N MET A 227 3.12 -9.60 7.46
CA MET A 227 4.45 -9.83 7.99
C MET A 227 4.78 -11.31 7.87
N ARG A 228 5.87 -11.63 7.19
CA ARG A 228 6.37 -13.00 7.04
C ARG A 228 7.79 -13.08 7.57
N LYS A 229 8.07 -14.11 8.37
CA LYS A 229 9.42 -14.40 8.85
C LYS A 229 10.17 -15.19 7.78
N PHE A 230 11.40 -14.79 7.50
CA PHE A 230 12.27 -15.41 6.51
C PHE A 230 13.65 -15.60 7.11
N GLU A 231 14.22 -16.80 6.98
CA GLU A 231 15.56 -17.11 7.47
C GLU A 231 16.60 -16.87 6.38
N LEU A 232 17.62 -16.06 6.67
CA LEU A 232 18.73 -15.81 5.75
C LEU A 232 19.81 -16.90 5.89
N PRO A 233 20.62 -17.15 4.85
CA PRO A 233 21.74 -18.10 4.91
C PRO A 233 22.74 -17.86 6.06
N VAL A 234 22.85 -16.62 6.54
CA VAL A 234 23.66 -16.25 7.71
C VAL A 234 23.02 -16.65 9.06
N GLY A 235 21.93 -17.43 9.07
CA GLY A 235 21.25 -17.89 10.28
C GLY A 235 20.47 -16.80 11.03
N GLN A 236 20.35 -15.60 10.47
CA GLN A 236 19.51 -14.54 11.02
C GLN A 236 18.16 -14.49 10.33
N ASN A 237 17.13 -14.45 11.18
CA ASN A 237 15.76 -14.22 10.76
C ASN A 237 15.51 -12.74 10.43
N ILE A 238 14.77 -12.50 9.35
CA ILE A 238 14.23 -11.19 8.98
C ILE A 238 12.70 -11.26 8.89
N ILE A 239 12.06 -10.11 9.04
CA ILE A 239 10.62 -9.94 8.83
C ILE A 239 10.42 -9.16 7.53
N ILE A 240 9.81 -9.79 6.53
CA ILE A 240 9.40 -9.13 5.29
C ILE A 240 7.97 -8.63 5.49
N SER A 241 7.74 -7.34 5.25
CA SER A 241 6.39 -6.76 5.27
C SER A 241 5.98 -6.35 3.86
N ASP A 242 4.80 -6.81 3.44
CA ASP A 242 4.15 -6.22 2.27
C ASP A 242 3.58 -4.85 2.64
N THR A 243 3.90 -3.84 1.82
CA THR A 243 3.33 -2.51 1.96
C THR A 243 2.35 -2.25 0.84
N VAL A 244 1.41 -1.34 1.09
CA VAL A 244 0.41 -0.92 0.11
C VAL A 244 1.09 -0.42 -1.18
N GLY A 245 0.54 -0.80 -2.34
CA GLY A 245 0.93 -0.27 -3.66
C GLY A 245 0.89 1.27 -3.68
N PHE A 246 1.99 1.92 -4.05
CA PHE A 246 1.92 3.35 -4.37
C PHE A 246 1.09 3.55 -5.63
N ILE A 247 0.18 4.52 -5.60
CA ILE A 247 -0.64 4.95 -6.75
C ILE A 247 -0.37 6.44 -6.96
N SER A 248 -0.49 6.92 -8.20
CA SER A 248 -0.54 8.36 -8.44
C SER A 248 -1.86 8.92 -7.93
N LYS A 249 -1.83 10.18 -7.49
CA LYS A 249 -3.00 10.94 -7.03
C LYS A 249 -3.77 10.21 -5.91
N LEU A 250 -3.06 9.65 -4.92
CA LEU A 250 -3.71 9.07 -3.74
C LEU A 250 -4.58 10.12 -3.03
N PRO A 251 -5.83 9.78 -2.64
CA PRO A 251 -6.73 10.75 -2.02
C PRO A 251 -6.18 11.24 -0.68
N HIS A 252 -6.29 12.54 -0.41
CA HIS A 252 -5.76 13.13 0.82
C HIS A 252 -6.37 12.51 2.10
N GLN A 253 -7.66 12.13 2.08
CA GLN A 253 -8.29 11.45 3.23
C GLN A 253 -7.66 10.08 3.49
N LEU A 254 -7.29 9.37 2.43
CA LEU A 254 -6.64 8.06 2.54
C LEU A 254 -5.20 8.16 3.02
N ILE A 255 -4.46 9.25 2.74
CA ILE A 255 -3.09 9.42 3.24
C ILE A 255 -3.03 9.34 4.77
N ALA A 256 -4.00 9.92 5.48
CA ALA A 256 -4.01 9.89 6.95
C ALA A 256 -4.23 8.47 7.51
N SER A 257 -5.11 7.69 6.88
CA SER A 257 -5.35 6.28 7.22
C SER A 257 -4.17 5.38 6.80
N PHE A 258 -3.61 5.59 5.61
CA PHE A 258 -2.44 4.89 5.09
C PHE A 258 -1.16 5.22 5.84
N ARG A 259 -1.02 6.38 6.46
CA ARG A 259 0.16 6.68 7.30
C ARG A 259 0.41 5.56 8.30
N THR A 260 -0.65 4.98 8.86
CA THR A 260 -0.55 3.86 9.79
C THR A 260 0.05 2.59 9.18
N THR A 261 -0.31 2.26 7.94
CA THR A 261 0.23 1.10 7.21
C THR A 261 1.60 1.42 6.60
N LEU A 262 1.87 2.69 6.31
CA LEU A 262 3.17 3.22 5.88
C LEU A 262 4.15 3.41 7.05
N GLU A 263 3.70 3.35 8.31
CA GLU A 263 4.58 3.28 9.50
C GLU A 263 5.55 2.08 9.39
N GLU A 264 5.20 1.06 8.62
CA GLU A 264 6.09 -0.09 8.37
C GLU A 264 7.34 0.32 7.58
N ILE A 265 7.21 1.27 6.66
CA ILE A 265 8.34 1.85 5.92
C ILE A 265 9.20 2.68 6.88
N GLU A 266 8.58 3.45 7.77
CA GLU A 266 9.26 4.23 8.80
C GLU A 266 10.10 3.33 9.71
N ASN A 267 9.54 2.18 10.14
CA ASN A 267 10.17 1.24 11.07
C ASN A 267 11.00 0.13 10.40
N ALA A 268 11.10 0.12 9.07
CA ALA A 268 11.91 -0.85 8.35
C ALA A 268 13.40 -0.60 8.57
N ASP A 269 14.20 -1.65 8.71
CA ASP A 269 15.65 -1.53 8.71
C ASP A 269 16.17 -1.40 7.26
N LEU A 270 15.49 -2.06 6.32
CA LEU A 270 15.78 -2.05 4.88
C LEU A 270 14.51 -1.84 4.04
N ILE A 271 14.66 -1.19 2.89
CA ILE A 271 13.56 -0.99 1.96
C ILE A 271 13.92 -1.62 0.61
N LEU A 272 13.10 -2.57 0.15
CA LEU A 272 13.17 -3.10 -1.21
C LEU A 272 12.21 -2.32 -2.09
N HIS A 273 12.74 -1.47 -2.96
CA HIS A 273 11.94 -0.73 -3.94
C HIS A 273 11.79 -1.55 -5.22
N LEU A 274 10.66 -2.22 -5.35
CA LEU A 274 10.27 -2.98 -6.53
C LEU A 274 9.73 -2.06 -7.63
N ILE A 275 10.33 -2.16 -8.81
CA ILE A 275 10.11 -1.28 -9.96
C ILE A 275 9.70 -2.12 -11.16
N ASP A 276 8.62 -1.79 -11.85
CA ASP A 276 8.25 -2.45 -13.11
C ASP A 276 9.16 -1.97 -14.25
N ALA A 277 10.02 -2.84 -14.78
CA ALA A 277 10.96 -2.52 -15.84
C ALA A 277 10.28 -2.38 -17.23
N SER A 278 9.10 -2.97 -17.39
CA SER A 278 8.32 -2.93 -18.63
C SER A 278 7.58 -1.61 -18.83
N ASN A 279 7.30 -0.90 -17.74
CA ASN A 279 6.54 0.33 -17.73
C ASN A 279 7.27 1.47 -18.48
N SER A 280 6.55 2.21 -19.32
CA SER A 280 7.04 3.41 -20.02
C SER A 280 7.39 4.55 -19.07
N ASP A 281 6.62 4.70 -17.98
CA ASP A 281 6.73 5.79 -17.00
C ASP A 281 7.62 5.43 -15.79
N ILE A 282 8.60 4.55 -16.00
CA ILE A 282 9.44 4.01 -14.93
C ILE A 282 10.12 5.10 -14.10
N GLU A 283 10.65 6.15 -14.73
CA GLU A 283 11.33 7.23 -14.03
C GLU A 283 10.37 8.06 -13.17
N LYS A 284 9.16 8.32 -13.67
CA LYS A 284 8.10 9.03 -12.94
C LYS A 284 7.70 8.22 -11.70
N ASN A 285 7.48 6.92 -11.86
CA ASN A 285 7.13 6.02 -10.76
C ASN A 285 8.24 5.95 -9.71
N ILE A 286 9.50 5.83 -10.13
CA ILE A 286 10.65 5.85 -9.23
C ILE A 286 10.70 7.17 -8.44
N LYS A 287 10.49 8.32 -9.12
CA LYS A 287 10.50 9.64 -8.48
C LYS A 287 9.38 9.77 -7.43
N ILE A 288 8.15 9.37 -7.76
CA ILE A 288 7.00 9.40 -6.84
C ILE A 288 7.29 8.57 -5.60
N VAL A 289 7.67 7.30 -5.77
CA VAL A 289 7.94 6.40 -4.63
C VAL A 289 9.09 6.93 -3.77
N ASN A 290 10.16 7.45 -4.38
CA ASN A 290 11.27 8.03 -3.62
C ASN A 290 10.87 9.29 -2.85
N GLN A 291 10.00 10.14 -3.40
CA GLN A 291 9.47 11.31 -2.69
C GLN A 291 8.64 10.89 -1.47
N GLU A 292 7.78 9.89 -1.60
CA GLU A 292 6.98 9.39 -0.49
C GLU A 292 7.84 8.72 0.59
N ILE A 293 8.84 7.91 0.21
CA ILE A 293 9.80 7.34 1.17
C ILE A 293 10.50 8.46 1.95
N ARG A 294 10.92 9.55 1.28
CA ARG A 294 11.57 10.70 1.92
C ARG A 294 10.64 11.46 2.88
N LYS A 295 9.35 11.58 2.56
CA LYS A 295 8.35 12.22 3.43
C LYS A 295 8.11 11.41 4.72
N LEU A 296 8.06 10.08 4.58
CA LEU A 296 7.73 9.16 5.67
C LEU A 296 8.93 8.88 6.58
N LYS A 297 10.14 8.84 6.01
CA LYS A 297 11.34 8.44 6.74
C LYS A 297 12.36 9.56 6.81
N LYS A 298 12.59 10.06 8.02
CA LYS A 298 13.56 11.13 8.31
C LYS A 298 15.03 10.67 8.25
N SER A 299 15.34 9.37 8.06
CA SER A 299 16.71 8.82 8.10
C SER A 299 17.11 8.00 6.86
N LYS A 300 18.43 7.83 6.68
CA LYS A 300 19.14 7.11 5.58
C LYS A 300 18.88 5.59 5.58
N ALA A 301 17.63 5.14 5.41
CA ALA A 301 17.39 3.72 5.16
C ALA A 301 18.08 3.28 3.87
N LYS A 302 18.77 2.14 3.90
CA LYS A 302 19.32 1.52 2.69
C LYS A 302 18.14 1.08 1.82
N VAL A 303 17.96 1.77 0.69
CA VAL A 303 16.95 1.43 -0.32
C VAL A 303 17.64 0.60 -1.41
N ILE A 304 17.22 -0.65 -1.57
CA ILE A 304 17.69 -1.53 -2.63
C ILE A 304 16.64 -1.48 -3.75
N LYS A 305 17.05 -1.05 -4.94
CA LYS A 305 16.18 -1.03 -6.12
C LYS A 305 16.16 -2.41 -6.75
N VAL A 306 14.95 -2.89 -7.06
CA VAL A 306 14.70 -4.19 -7.66
C VAL A 306 13.83 -3.99 -8.89
N PHE A 307 14.41 -4.09 -10.08
CA PHE A 307 13.70 -4.04 -11.36
C PHE A 307 13.08 -5.40 -11.65
N ASN A 308 11.76 -5.46 -11.61
CA ASN A 308 10.95 -6.63 -11.88
C ASN A 308 10.41 -6.63 -13.32
N LYS A 309 9.86 -7.77 -13.75
CA LYS A 309 9.32 -8.01 -15.09
C LYS A 309 10.34 -7.86 -16.21
N ILE A 310 11.60 -8.25 -15.96
CA ILE A 310 12.65 -8.21 -16.99
C ILE A 310 12.37 -9.15 -18.18
N ASP A 311 11.45 -10.10 -18.01
CA ASP A 311 10.98 -11.00 -19.06
C ASP A 311 10.17 -10.28 -20.16
N LEU A 312 9.67 -9.08 -19.88
CA LEU A 312 8.88 -8.27 -20.82
C LEU A 312 9.73 -7.23 -21.59
N ILE A 313 11.03 -7.12 -21.31
CA ILE A 313 11.91 -6.11 -21.95
C ILE A 313 12.97 -6.75 -22.85
N LYS A 314 13.38 -6.00 -23.88
CA LYS A 314 14.48 -6.40 -24.77
C LYS A 314 15.82 -6.39 -24.02
N LYS A 315 16.74 -7.27 -24.43
CA LYS A 315 18.09 -7.37 -23.86
C LYS A 315 18.88 -6.05 -23.91
N SER A 316 18.69 -5.24 -24.96
CA SER A 316 19.30 -3.91 -25.07
C SER A 316 18.85 -2.98 -23.94
N LYS A 317 17.53 -2.86 -23.74
CA LYS A 317 16.94 -2.04 -22.66
C LYS A 317 17.39 -2.51 -21.27
N LEU A 318 17.54 -3.82 -21.07
CA LEU A 318 18.10 -4.37 -19.83
C LEU A 318 19.56 -3.95 -19.61
N ALA A 319 20.38 -3.97 -20.67
CA ALA A 319 21.78 -3.53 -20.58
C ALA A 319 21.88 -2.04 -20.24
N ASP A 320 21.05 -1.20 -20.86
CA ASP A 320 20.97 0.22 -20.56
C ASP A 320 20.61 0.47 -19.09
N PHE A 321 19.60 -0.25 -18.57
CA PHE A 321 19.24 -0.13 -17.15
C PHE A 321 20.35 -0.58 -16.21
N LYS A 322 21.12 -1.62 -16.55
CA LYS A 322 22.28 -2.03 -15.74
C LYS A 322 23.36 -0.94 -15.67
N ILE A 323 23.53 -0.16 -16.73
CA ILE A 323 24.47 0.96 -16.77
C ILE A 323 23.94 2.14 -15.95
N ILE A 324 22.66 2.48 -16.11
CA ILE A 324 22.03 3.62 -15.40
C ILE A 324 21.87 3.32 -13.90
N TYR A 325 21.62 2.06 -13.55
CA TYR A 325 21.32 1.62 -12.19
C TYR A 325 22.23 0.46 -11.73
N PRO A 326 23.55 0.68 -11.58
CA PRO A 326 24.54 -0.39 -11.40
C PRO A 326 24.39 -1.18 -10.10
N ASN A 327 23.85 -0.56 -9.05
CA ASN A 327 23.62 -1.20 -7.75
C ASN A 327 22.22 -1.81 -7.59
N SER A 328 21.50 -2.03 -8.69
CA SER A 328 20.13 -2.54 -8.68
C SER A 328 20.05 -4.00 -9.05
N ILE A 329 19.03 -4.67 -8.53
CA ILE A 329 18.76 -6.07 -8.79
C ILE A 329 17.76 -6.16 -9.94
N PHE A 330 17.96 -7.11 -10.86
CA PHE A 330 17.10 -7.31 -12.02
C PHE A 330 16.49 -8.71 -11.95
N ILE A 331 15.16 -8.82 -11.84
CA ILE A 331 14.44 -10.07 -11.64
C ILE A 331 13.20 -10.20 -12.52
N SER A 332 12.72 -11.43 -12.66
CA SER A 332 11.31 -11.68 -13.00
C SER A 332 10.69 -12.51 -11.90
N ALA A 333 9.84 -11.89 -11.08
CA ALA A 333 9.06 -12.60 -10.06
C ALA A 333 8.19 -13.68 -10.70
N LEU A 334 7.50 -13.37 -11.81
CA LEU A 334 6.60 -14.31 -12.47
C LEU A 334 7.33 -15.54 -13.02
N LYS A 335 8.50 -15.34 -13.66
CA LYS A 335 9.31 -16.43 -14.23
C LYS A 335 10.32 -17.01 -13.25
N LYS A 336 10.35 -16.54 -12.00
CA LYS A 336 11.34 -16.89 -10.96
C LYS A 336 12.80 -16.71 -11.41
N ILE A 337 13.06 -15.70 -12.25
CA ILE A 337 14.41 -15.41 -12.76
C ILE A 337 15.15 -14.54 -11.74
N ASN A 338 16.33 -15.00 -11.32
CA ASN A 338 17.28 -14.25 -10.51
C ASN A 338 16.77 -13.82 -9.11
N ILE A 339 15.80 -14.54 -8.54
CA ILE A 339 15.25 -14.23 -7.20
C ILE A 339 16.30 -14.39 -6.10
N GLU A 340 17.22 -15.35 -6.25
CA GLU A 340 18.33 -15.62 -5.33
C GLU A 340 19.19 -14.37 -5.08
N SER A 341 19.42 -13.55 -6.10
CA SER A 341 20.20 -12.31 -5.95
C SER A 341 19.60 -11.32 -4.95
N ILE A 342 18.28 -11.35 -4.71
CA ILE A 342 17.64 -10.55 -3.65
C ILE A 342 18.03 -11.11 -2.28
N ILE A 343 17.99 -12.43 -2.13
CA ILE A 343 18.36 -13.13 -0.88
C ILE A 343 19.84 -12.87 -0.59
N ASP A 344 20.71 -12.99 -1.59
CA ASP A 344 22.14 -12.72 -1.45
C ASP A 344 22.43 -11.28 -1.04
N LYS A 345 21.74 -10.31 -1.65
CA LYS A 345 21.92 -8.90 -1.30
C LYS A 345 21.42 -8.60 0.11
N LEU A 346 20.28 -9.16 0.51
CA LEU A 346 19.79 -9.04 1.88
C LEU A 346 20.77 -9.68 2.87
N ASN A 347 21.28 -10.86 2.54
CA ASN A 347 22.26 -11.58 3.35
C ASN A 347 23.56 -10.77 3.52
N GLU A 348 24.10 -10.19 2.44
CA GLU A 348 25.28 -9.32 2.47
C GLU A 348 25.06 -8.10 3.38
N VAL A 349 23.93 -7.41 3.21
CA VAL A 349 23.63 -6.20 3.99
C VAL A 349 23.44 -6.52 5.47
N ILE A 350 22.73 -7.59 5.79
CA ILE A 350 22.50 -8.01 7.19
C ILE A 350 23.81 -8.51 7.82
N LYS A 351 24.60 -9.31 7.10
CA LYS A 351 25.92 -9.78 7.55
C LYS A 351 26.88 -8.64 7.87
N SER A 352 26.84 -7.52 7.13
CA SER A 352 27.67 -6.33 7.41
C SER A 352 27.39 -5.66 8.77
N GLU A 353 26.24 -5.97 9.38
CA GLU A 353 25.84 -5.50 10.71
C GLU A 353 26.06 -6.54 11.82
N MET A 354 26.68 -7.67 11.49
CA MET A 354 27.09 -8.70 12.44
C MET A 354 28.56 -8.57 12.82
N ILE A 355 28.90 -9.10 13.99
CA ILE A 355 30.26 -9.18 14.52
C ILE A 355 30.46 -10.60 15.06
N GLU A 356 31.62 -11.17 14.76
CA GLU A 356 32.04 -12.44 15.32
C GLU A 356 32.47 -12.22 16.78
N ILE A 357 31.94 -13.05 17.67
CA ILE A 357 32.26 -12.99 19.10
C ILE A 357 32.59 -14.38 19.64
N GLU A 358 33.48 -14.41 20.62
CA GLU A 358 33.74 -15.58 21.45
C GLU A 358 33.27 -15.26 22.87
N LEU A 359 32.41 -16.13 23.41
CA LEU A 359 31.75 -15.94 24.69
C LEU A 359 32.02 -17.10 25.63
N ASP A 360 32.22 -16.77 26.90
CA ASP A 360 32.21 -17.71 28.01
C ASP A 360 30.99 -17.42 28.89
N LEU A 361 29.89 -18.11 28.62
CA LEU A 361 28.60 -17.88 29.27
C LEU A 361 28.45 -18.75 30.53
N PRO A 362 28.19 -18.18 31.72
CA PRO A 362 27.78 -18.98 32.87
C PRO A 362 26.47 -19.74 32.58
N TYR A 363 26.29 -20.90 33.20
CA TYR A 363 25.06 -21.70 33.05
C TYR A 363 23.77 -20.93 33.42
N GLU A 364 23.85 -19.98 34.34
CA GLU A 364 22.75 -19.07 34.70
C GLU A 364 22.25 -18.20 33.53
N LYS A 365 23.06 -18.07 32.47
CA LYS A 365 22.78 -17.30 31.26
C LYS A 365 22.56 -18.19 30.04
N ALA A 366 22.23 -19.48 30.24
CA ALA A 366 21.89 -20.42 29.16
C ALA A 366 20.73 -19.91 28.26
N ASN A 367 19.86 -19.03 28.77
CA ASN A 367 18.83 -18.38 27.96
C ASN A 367 19.37 -17.51 26.80
N TRP A 368 20.65 -17.14 26.83
CA TRP A 368 21.31 -16.48 25.71
C TRP A 368 21.73 -17.45 24.62
N VAL A 369 22.02 -18.72 24.95
CA VAL A 369 22.38 -19.74 23.97
C VAL A 369 21.20 -19.96 23.01
N GLU A 370 19.99 -20.14 23.52
CA GLU A 370 18.76 -20.25 22.71
C GLU A 370 18.53 -19.00 21.85
N LYS A 371 18.80 -17.80 22.39
CA LYS A 371 18.66 -16.55 21.63
C LYS A 371 19.68 -16.45 20.49
N ILE A 372 20.91 -16.90 20.71
CA ILE A 372 21.97 -16.89 19.70
C ILE A 372 21.61 -17.88 18.59
N HIS A 373 21.20 -19.11 18.92
CA HIS A 373 20.73 -20.08 17.92
C HIS A 373 19.60 -19.56 17.03
N ASN A 374 18.70 -18.75 17.59
CA ASN A 374 17.56 -18.20 16.83
C ASN A 374 17.89 -16.96 15.98
N GLN A 375 19.03 -16.30 16.20
CA GLN A 375 19.30 -14.95 15.67
C GLN A 375 20.71 -14.76 15.09
N ALA A 376 21.53 -15.81 15.07
CA ALA A 376 22.93 -15.75 14.73
C ALA A 376 23.43 -17.09 14.19
N GLN A 377 24.58 -17.04 13.51
CA GLN A 377 25.25 -18.25 13.06
C GLN A 377 26.22 -18.74 14.14
N VAL A 378 25.97 -19.92 14.71
CA VAL A 378 26.87 -20.55 15.69
C VAL A 378 27.92 -21.38 14.96
N TYR A 379 29.20 -21.06 15.17
CA TYR A 379 30.33 -21.80 14.61
C TYR A 379 30.79 -22.92 15.54
N GLN A 380 30.76 -22.68 16.86
CA GLN A 380 31.20 -23.66 17.84
C GLN A 380 30.45 -23.47 19.16
N GLU A 381 30.05 -24.57 19.77
CA GLU A 381 29.44 -24.62 21.10
C GLU A 381 30.10 -25.75 21.89
N LYS A 382 30.58 -25.46 23.11
CA LYS A 382 31.20 -26.45 24.00
C LYS A 382 30.75 -26.22 25.44
N TYR A 383 30.19 -27.26 26.05
CA TYR A 383 29.89 -27.29 27.48
C TYR A 383 31.16 -27.61 28.27
N GLN A 384 31.61 -26.69 29.10
CA GLN A 384 32.76 -26.85 29.98
C GLN A 384 32.32 -26.91 31.44
N LYS A 385 33.25 -27.19 32.36
CA LYS A 385 32.92 -27.49 33.76
C LYS A 385 32.14 -26.37 34.47
N ASN A 386 32.42 -25.10 34.14
CA ASN A 386 31.84 -23.94 34.83
C ASN A 386 31.08 -22.98 33.89
N ASN A 387 31.16 -23.15 32.58
CA ASN A 387 30.65 -22.23 31.57
C ASN A 387 30.34 -22.95 30.24
N ILE A 388 29.66 -22.24 29.36
CA ILE A 388 29.35 -22.63 27.98
C ILE A 388 30.20 -21.74 27.08
N TYR A 389 31.16 -22.33 26.39
CA TYR A 389 31.94 -21.63 25.36
C TYR A 389 31.14 -21.59 24.07
N LEU A 390 31.03 -20.40 23.48
CA LEU A 390 30.27 -20.19 22.27
C LEU A 390 31.01 -19.23 21.33
N LYS A 391 31.25 -19.68 20.10
CA LYS A 391 31.78 -18.87 19.00
C LYS A 391 30.69 -18.68 17.96
N ALA A 392 30.27 -17.44 17.73
CA ALA A 392 29.17 -17.14 16.83
C ALA A 392 29.29 -15.77 16.15
N LEU A 393 28.67 -15.65 14.99
CA LEU A 393 28.47 -14.39 14.29
C LEU A 393 27.12 -13.81 14.67
N VAL A 394 27.12 -12.76 15.50
CA VAL A 394 25.89 -12.19 16.09
C VAL A 394 25.66 -10.73 15.67
N PRO A 395 24.42 -10.21 15.75
CA PRO A 395 24.16 -8.79 15.50
C PRO A 395 24.91 -7.86 16.47
N LYS A 396 25.42 -6.71 15.99
CA LYS A 396 26.12 -5.68 16.82
C LYS A 396 25.42 -5.33 18.13
N ILE A 397 24.09 -5.18 18.08
CA ILE A 397 23.27 -4.83 19.25
C ILE A 397 23.30 -5.95 20.30
N MET A 398 23.31 -7.21 19.86
CA MET A 398 23.42 -8.37 20.75
C MET A 398 24.84 -8.48 21.32
N ALA A 399 25.87 -8.29 20.49
CA ALA A 399 27.27 -8.27 20.92
C ALA A 399 27.50 -7.25 22.05
N ASN A 400 26.94 -6.04 21.93
CA ASN A 400 27.04 -5.00 22.96
C ASN A 400 26.45 -5.43 24.31
N LYS A 401 25.36 -6.22 24.32
CA LYS A 401 24.76 -6.74 25.56
C LYS A 401 25.56 -7.89 26.19
N LEU A 402 26.28 -8.64 25.34
CA LEU A 402 27.07 -9.79 25.73
C LEU A 402 28.55 -9.46 25.99
N LYS A 403 28.95 -8.20 25.80
CA LYS A 403 30.34 -7.72 25.93
C LYS A 403 31.01 -8.16 27.24
N LYS A 404 30.27 -8.20 28.36
CA LYS A 404 30.77 -8.64 29.68
C LYS A 404 31.11 -10.13 29.80
N TYR A 405 30.65 -10.95 28.86
CA TYR A 405 30.97 -12.38 28.77
C TYR A 405 31.88 -12.67 27.57
N SER A 406 32.31 -11.62 26.86
CA SER A 406 33.26 -11.75 25.77
C SER A 406 34.57 -12.26 26.34
N ARG A 407 35.09 -13.30 25.70
CA ARG A 407 36.47 -13.72 25.88
C ARG A 407 37.31 -12.69 25.15
N GLU A 408 37.72 -11.62 25.84
CA GLU A 408 38.71 -10.70 25.26
C GLU A 408 39.99 -11.49 24.97
N ALA A 409 40.60 -11.22 23.81
CA ALA A 409 41.86 -11.82 23.40
C ALA A 409 43.02 -11.26 24.24
#